data_AF-A0A5C8D702-F1
#
_entry.id   AF-A0A5C8D702-F1
#
_cell.length_a   1.000
_cell.length_b   1.000
_cell.length_c   1.000
_cell.angle_alpha   90.00
_cell.angle_beta   90.00
_cell.angle_gamma   90.00
#
_symmetry.space_group_name_H-M   'P 1'
#
loop_
_entity.id
_entity.type
_entity.pdbx_description
1 polymer ?
#
loop_
_entity_poly.entity_id
_entity_poly.type
_entity_poly.pdbx_seq_one_letter_code
_entity_poly.pdbx_strand_id
1 'polypeptide(L)'
;MVWRGGGYELDHYENGKEYGYMAHTPVIALSFLEKHALKLNFPVSIGYGYGALKDLKVYSTFSHARYNIPNEVVNQVRLYVLYGHLEINKTQKIQADSLGFQFGIYFHAFGNDKFSFDPYLTLIYYTSIKDASHPELYSKLGGLLSPYNISATAHNPSEGNGADFVSTMPKGFYAEKAYFFSIRPRLGLTAESDFITLYGEPIFSYNIIGGKNMKYNGEKFNVPLMQISYGLYIELYINPTKELTLFLEADMRGNSQSVLGYSSTGFSFDSCTGLQWFF
;
A
#
# COMPACT_ATOMS: atom_id res chain seq x y z
N MET A 1 2.08 8.99 2.66
CA MET A 1 0.65 9.33 2.44
C MET A 1 0.10 8.43 1.34
N VAL A 2 -1.00 7.73 1.61
CA VAL A 2 -1.59 6.75 0.68
C VAL A 2 -2.90 7.31 0.17
N TRP A 3 -3.02 7.33 -1.15
CA TRP A 3 -4.20 7.74 -1.87
C TRP A 3 -5.25 6.61 -1.80
N ARG A 4 -6.33 6.80 -1.02
CA ARG A 4 -7.50 5.90 -1.01
C ARG A 4 -8.73 6.71 -1.38
N GLY A 5 -9.43 6.25 -2.42
CA GLY A 5 -10.46 6.98 -3.14
C GLY A 5 -11.53 7.61 -2.25
N GLY A 6 -11.77 8.89 -2.51
CA GLY A 6 -12.79 9.76 -1.97
C GLY A 6 -12.49 11.15 -2.52
N GLY A 7 -13.48 11.90 -2.98
CA GLY A 7 -13.25 13.30 -3.35
C GLY A 7 -12.84 14.06 -2.09
N TYR A 8 -11.58 14.49 -2.03
CA TYR A 8 -11.07 15.23 -0.90
C TYR A 8 -10.39 16.51 -1.40
N GLU A 9 -10.68 17.59 -0.70
CA GLU A 9 -9.98 18.86 -0.77
C GLU A 9 -9.13 18.93 0.49
N LEU A 10 -7.81 19.03 0.31
CA LEU A 10 -6.87 19.18 1.41
C LEU A 10 -6.35 20.60 1.39
N ASP A 11 -6.92 21.42 2.27
CA ASP A 11 -6.53 22.80 2.47
C ASP A 11 -5.46 22.85 3.56
N HIS A 12 -4.31 23.40 3.22
CA HIS A 12 -3.24 23.70 4.15
C HIS A 12 -2.88 25.18 4.03
N TYR A 13 -2.90 25.90 5.15
CA TYR A 13 -2.54 27.31 5.19
C TYR A 13 -1.14 27.47 5.80
N GLU A 14 -0.22 28.06 5.05
CA GLU A 14 1.13 28.39 5.54
C GLU A 14 1.42 29.88 5.28
N ASN A 15 1.74 30.65 6.32
CA ASN A 15 2.00 32.10 6.21
C ASN A 15 0.88 32.90 5.49
N GLY A 16 -0.38 32.57 5.75
CA GLY A 16 -1.54 33.30 5.21
C GLY A 16 -1.81 33.10 3.72
N LYS A 17 -1.16 32.13 3.07
CA LYS A 17 -1.49 31.68 1.71
C LYS A 17 -2.16 30.31 1.77
N GLU A 18 -3.16 30.12 0.92
CA GLU A 18 -3.81 28.83 0.74
C GLU A 18 -2.95 27.94 -0.14
N TYR A 19 -2.69 26.73 0.35
CA TYR A 19 -2.01 25.67 -0.38
C TYR A 19 -2.93 24.48 -0.35
N GLY A 20 -3.18 23.90 -1.52
CA GLY A 20 -3.93 22.67 -1.49
C GLY A 20 -4.00 21.98 -2.80
N TYR A 21 -4.71 20.88 -2.71
CA TYR A 21 -4.92 19.94 -3.77
C TYR A 21 -6.36 19.48 -3.68
N MET A 22 -7.04 19.55 -4.82
CA MET A 22 -8.39 19.03 -4.97
C MET A 22 -8.31 17.80 -5.85
N ALA A 23 -8.90 16.70 -5.40
CA ALA A 23 -9.12 15.52 -6.23
C ALA A 23 -10.61 15.20 -6.33
N HIS A 24 -11.06 14.88 -7.53
CA HIS A 24 -12.35 14.28 -7.78
C HIS A 24 -12.19 12.86 -8.32
N THR A 25 -13.02 11.94 -7.83
CA THR A 25 -12.88 10.50 -8.11
C THR A 25 -14.21 9.87 -8.47
N PRO A 26 -14.74 10.09 -9.69
CA PRO A 26 -15.88 9.32 -10.18
C PRO A 26 -15.56 7.82 -10.13
N VAL A 27 -16.56 7.03 -9.72
CA VAL A 27 -16.46 5.58 -9.66
C VAL A 27 -17.56 4.96 -10.51
N ILE A 28 -17.15 4.12 -11.46
CA ILE A 28 -18.07 3.26 -12.19
C ILE A 28 -18.04 1.89 -11.51
N ALA A 29 -19.17 1.49 -10.92
CA ALA A 29 -19.34 0.19 -10.29
C ALA A 29 -20.29 -0.68 -11.13
N LEU A 30 -19.84 -1.86 -11.51
CA LEU A 30 -20.59 -2.82 -12.30
C LEU A 30 -20.65 -4.15 -11.57
N SER A 31 -21.79 -4.83 -11.66
CA SER A 31 -21.98 -6.17 -11.09
C SER A 31 -22.61 -7.09 -12.12
N PHE A 32 -22.04 -8.28 -12.24
CA PHE A 32 -22.41 -9.30 -13.21
C PHE A 32 -22.53 -10.67 -12.54
N LEU A 33 -23.07 -11.62 -13.31
CA LEU A 33 -23.30 -13.01 -12.92
C LEU A 33 -24.35 -13.18 -11.82
N GLU A 34 -24.81 -14.41 -11.63
CA GLU A 34 -25.73 -14.75 -10.55
C GLU A 34 -25.15 -14.38 -9.19
N LYS A 35 -26.01 -13.93 -8.27
CA LYS A 35 -25.65 -13.51 -6.91
C LYS A 35 -24.55 -12.45 -6.85
N HIS A 36 -24.37 -11.65 -7.91
CA HIS A 36 -23.34 -10.61 -7.97
C HIS A 36 -21.91 -11.16 -7.80
N ALA A 37 -21.67 -12.38 -8.30
CA ALA A 37 -20.40 -13.07 -8.13
C ALA A 37 -19.21 -12.32 -8.74
N LEU A 38 -19.42 -11.57 -9.83
CA LEU A 38 -18.41 -10.67 -10.42
C LEU A 38 -18.75 -9.22 -10.11
N LYS A 39 -17.80 -8.49 -9.53
CA LYS A 39 -17.90 -7.05 -9.24
C LYS A 39 -16.68 -6.34 -9.82
N LEU A 40 -16.93 -5.32 -10.64
CA LEU A 40 -15.90 -4.46 -11.22
C LEU A 40 -16.10 -3.03 -10.69
N ASN A 41 -15.01 -2.37 -10.31
CA ASN A 41 -15.03 -0.98 -9.90
C ASN A 41 -13.88 -0.24 -10.58
N PHE A 42 -14.19 0.88 -11.21
CA PHE A 42 -13.25 1.72 -11.95
C PHE A 42 -13.29 3.14 -11.38
N PRO A 43 -12.59 3.42 -10.27
CA PRO A 43 -12.38 4.77 -9.81
C PRO A 43 -11.36 5.45 -10.72
N VAL A 44 -11.70 6.61 -11.26
CA VAL A 44 -10.76 7.46 -12.01
C VAL A 44 -10.63 8.76 -11.26
N SER A 45 -9.42 9.05 -10.85
CA SER A 45 -9.11 10.19 -10.02
C SER A 45 -8.40 11.24 -10.84
N ILE A 46 -8.90 12.45 -10.76
CA ILE A 46 -8.31 13.61 -11.40
C ILE A 46 -8.10 14.65 -10.32
N GLY A 47 -6.86 15.10 -10.15
CA GLY A 47 -6.55 16.12 -9.18
C GLY A 47 -5.71 17.24 -9.77
N TYR A 48 -5.97 18.43 -9.26
CA TYR A 48 -5.28 19.66 -9.62
C TYR A 48 -4.84 20.34 -8.34
N GLY A 49 -3.59 20.80 -8.32
CA GLY A 49 -3.12 21.67 -7.26
C GLY A 49 -3.59 23.10 -7.49
N TYR A 50 -3.64 23.88 -6.41
CA TYR A 50 -3.87 25.32 -6.45
C TYR A 50 -2.88 26.02 -5.50
N GLY A 51 -2.86 27.36 -5.48
CA GLY A 51 -1.87 28.11 -4.70
C GLY A 51 -0.43 27.83 -5.20
N ALA A 52 0.49 27.41 -4.31
CA ALA A 52 1.86 27.07 -4.71
C ALA A 52 2.01 25.72 -5.42
N LEU A 53 0.94 24.92 -5.46
CA LEU A 53 0.84 23.68 -6.22
C LEU A 53 0.05 23.85 -7.53
N LYS A 54 -0.28 25.09 -7.95
CA LYS A 54 -1.09 25.37 -9.16
C LYS A 54 -0.66 24.67 -10.45
N ASP A 55 0.61 24.28 -10.54
CA ASP A 55 1.18 23.64 -11.72
C ASP A 55 1.09 22.10 -11.67
N LEU A 56 0.60 21.53 -10.57
CA LEU A 56 0.45 20.10 -10.33
C LEU A 56 -0.84 19.56 -10.95
N LYS A 57 -0.71 18.49 -11.72
CA LYS A 57 -1.81 17.66 -12.21
C LYS A 57 -1.51 16.20 -11.89
N VAL A 58 -2.53 15.50 -11.42
CA VAL A 58 -2.46 14.08 -11.10
C VAL A 58 -3.63 13.37 -11.74
N TYR A 59 -3.35 12.25 -12.40
CA TYR A 59 -4.37 11.30 -12.81
C TYR A 59 -4.05 9.96 -12.19
N SER A 60 -5.03 9.28 -11.62
CA SER A 60 -4.80 7.93 -11.11
C SER A 60 -6.03 7.06 -11.23
N THR A 61 -5.83 5.75 -11.19
CA THR A 61 -6.90 4.79 -10.97
C THR A 61 -6.43 3.68 -10.04
N PHE A 62 -7.37 3.18 -9.25
CA PHE A 62 -7.23 1.98 -8.44
C PHE A 62 -8.40 1.06 -8.78
N SER A 63 -8.42 0.61 -10.02
CA SER A 63 -9.50 -0.25 -10.55
C SER A 63 -9.39 -1.64 -9.96
N HIS A 64 -10.53 -2.26 -9.65
CA HIS A 64 -10.52 -3.61 -9.11
C HIS A 64 -11.66 -4.48 -9.62
N ALA A 65 -11.32 -5.74 -9.90
CA ALA A 65 -12.23 -6.83 -10.17
C ALA A 65 -12.22 -7.80 -8.99
N ARG A 66 -13.39 -8.22 -8.54
CA ARG A 66 -13.56 -9.30 -7.57
C ARG A 66 -14.46 -10.36 -8.20
N TYR A 67 -14.01 -11.61 -8.15
CA TYR A 67 -14.83 -12.76 -8.52
C TYR A 67 -14.91 -13.73 -7.35
N ASN A 68 -16.13 -13.99 -6.88
CA ASN A 68 -16.41 -15.02 -5.88
C ASN A 68 -16.52 -16.37 -6.62
N ILE A 69 -15.67 -17.32 -6.27
CA ILE A 69 -15.59 -18.60 -6.96
C ILE A 69 -16.51 -19.60 -6.24
N PRO A 70 -17.47 -20.24 -6.92
CA PRO A 70 -18.35 -21.22 -6.31
C PRO A 70 -17.64 -22.59 -6.22
N ASN A 71 -16.59 -22.68 -5.40
CA ASN A 71 -15.91 -23.94 -5.10
C ASN A 71 -15.60 -24.05 -3.60
N GLU A 72 -15.02 -25.17 -3.17
CA GLU A 72 -14.78 -25.45 -1.75
C GLU A 72 -13.41 -24.97 -1.24
N VAL A 73 -12.51 -24.53 -2.13
CA VAL A 73 -11.10 -24.24 -1.79
C VAL A 73 -10.81 -22.75 -1.79
N VAL A 74 -11.26 -22.05 -2.82
CA VAL A 74 -11.01 -20.63 -3.06
C VAL A 74 -12.34 -19.88 -2.99
N ASN A 75 -12.47 -18.99 -2.01
CA ASN A 75 -13.66 -18.18 -1.82
C ASN A 75 -13.77 -17.06 -2.87
N GLN A 76 -12.67 -16.34 -3.11
CA GLN A 76 -12.65 -15.25 -4.08
C GLN A 76 -11.25 -15.01 -4.64
N VAL A 77 -11.20 -14.45 -5.84
CA VAL A 77 -10.01 -13.80 -6.40
C VAL A 77 -10.27 -12.32 -6.58
N ARG A 78 -9.22 -11.51 -6.42
CA ARG A 78 -9.25 -10.07 -6.64
C ARG A 78 -8.09 -9.67 -7.54
N LEU A 79 -8.36 -8.86 -8.55
CA LEU A 79 -7.36 -8.20 -9.36
C LEU A 79 -7.52 -6.70 -9.18
N TYR A 80 -6.44 -6.03 -8.81
CA TYR A 80 -6.34 -4.59 -8.79
C TYR A 80 -5.40 -4.14 -9.90
N VAL A 81 -5.80 -3.12 -10.65
CA VAL A 81 -4.98 -2.44 -11.64
C VAL A 81 -4.85 -0.99 -11.21
N LEU A 82 -3.61 -0.57 -11.04
CA LEU A 82 -3.26 0.75 -10.56
C LEU A 82 -2.56 1.49 -11.69
N TYR A 83 -2.94 2.73 -11.94
CA TYR A 83 -2.17 3.62 -12.80
C TYR A 83 -2.06 4.98 -12.11
N GLY A 84 -0.92 5.63 -12.26
CA GLY A 84 -0.67 6.96 -11.72
C GLY A 84 0.16 7.78 -12.69
N HIS A 85 -0.29 8.99 -12.95
CA HIS A 85 0.39 10.01 -13.73
C HIS A 85 0.57 11.26 -12.87
N LEU A 86 1.75 11.83 -12.93
CA LEU A 86 2.08 13.15 -12.39
C LEU A 86 2.52 14.06 -13.52
N GLU A 87 2.05 15.30 -13.50
CA GLU A 87 2.62 16.40 -14.25
C GLU A 87 2.80 17.62 -13.35
N ILE A 88 3.97 18.26 -13.43
CA ILE A 88 4.23 19.55 -12.78
C ILE A 88 4.79 20.50 -13.84
N ASN A 89 4.05 21.56 -14.15
CA ASN A 89 4.41 22.54 -15.16
C ASN A 89 5.01 23.81 -14.52
N LYS A 90 6.15 23.70 -13.84
CA LYS A 90 6.92 24.86 -13.36
C LYS A 90 7.90 25.33 -14.45
N THR A 91 8.98 26.02 -14.09
CA THR A 91 10.08 26.42 -15.00
C THR A 91 10.60 25.24 -15.84
N GLN A 92 10.51 24.02 -15.31
CA GLN A 92 10.74 22.78 -16.04
C GLN A 92 9.54 21.86 -15.88
N LYS A 93 9.18 21.17 -16.97
CA LYS A 93 8.09 20.21 -16.99
C LYS A 93 8.55 18.88 -16.41
N ILE A 94 7.94 18.47 -15.30
CA ILE A 94 8.18 17.17 -14.65
C ILE A 94 7.02 16.25 -14.98
N GLN A 95 7.29 15.06 -15.48
CA GLN A 95 6.27 14.03 -15.72
C GLN A 95 6.73 12.66 -15.24
N ALA A 96 5.86 11.91 -14.56
CA ALA A 96 6.11 10.54 -14.14
C ALA A 96 4.86 9.68 -14.36
N ASP A 97 5.06 8.42 -14.73
CA ASP A 97 3.99 7.44 -14.94
C ASP A 97 4.32 6.14 -14.22
N SER A 98 3.31 5.53 -13.61
CA SER A 98 3.42 4.23 -12.94
C SER A 98 2.25 3.32 -13.26
N LEU A 99 2.51 2.03 -13.26
CA LEU A 99 1.52 0.97 -13.43
C LEU A 99 1.69 -0.06 -12.33
N GLY A 100 0.58 -0.64 -11.91
CA GLY A 100 0.56 -1.64 -10.87
C GLY A 100 -0.51 -2.69 -11.06
N PHE A 101 -0.19 -3.87 -10.57
CA PHE A 101 -1.07 -5.02 -10.49
C PHE A 101 -0.98 -5.61 -9.11
N GLN A 102 -2.12 -5.90 -8.51
CA GLN A 102 -2.18 -6.70 -7.30
C GLN A 102 -3.21 -7.81 -7.49
N PHE A 103 -2.78 -9.05 -7.36
CA PHE A 103 -3.63 -10.22 -7.46
C PHE A 103 -3.76 -10.89 -6.09
N GLY A 104 -4.98 -11.05 -5.60
CA GLY A 104 -5.29 -11.66 -4.32
C GLY A 104 -6.08 -12.95 -4.52
N ILE A 105 -5.65 -14.02 -3.85
CA ILE A 105 -6.37 -15.29 -3.74
C ILE A 105 -6.78 -15.44 -2.29
N TYR A 106 -8.08 -15.57 -2.05
CA TYR A 106 -8.64 -15.77 -0.72
C TYR A 106 -9.23 -17.16 -0.68
N PHE A 107 -8.70 -17.98 0.21
CA PHE A 107 -9.17 -19.34 0.40
C PHE A 107 -10.40 -19.36 1.30
N HIS A 108 -11.14 -20.46 1.30
CA HIS A 108 -12.15 -20.66 2.32
C HIS A 108 -11.50 -20.82 3.69
N ALA A 109 -12.13 -20.22 4.70
CA ALA A 109 -11.76 -20.44 6.08
C ALA A 109 -11.92 -21.93 6.43
N PHE A 110 -11.01 -22.47 7.23
CA PHE A 110 -11.16 -23.80 7.79
C PHE A 110 -11.09 -23.75 9.31
N GLY A 111 -11.87 -24.60 9.99
CA GLY A 111 -12.04 -24.55 11.43
C GLY A 111 -13.48 -24.82 11.86
N ASN A 112 -13.88 -24.23 12.97
CA ASN A 112 -15.23 -24.29 13.53
C ASN A 112 -15.62 -22.94 14.15
N ASP A 113 -16.77 -22.88 14.80
CA ASP A 113 -17.34 -21.64 15.36
C ASP A 113 -16.47 -21.00 16.46
N LYS A 114 -15.53 -21.72 17.06
CA LYS A 114 -14.64 -21.20 18.11
C LYS A 114 -13.24 -20.87 17.60
N PHE A 115 -12.90 -21.33 16.42
CA PHE A 115 -11.55 -21.21 15.93
C PHE A 115 -11.52 -21.30 14.39
N SER A 116 -10.90 -20.33 13.72
CA SER A 116 -10.76 -20.29 12.27
C SER A 116 -9.33 -20.00 11.81
N PHE A 117 -8.99 -20.57 10.66
CA PHE A 117 -7.84 -20.21 9.85
C PHE A 117 -8.31 -19.63 8.52
N ASP A 118 -7.84 -18.43 8.19
CA ASP A 118 -8.23 -17.66 7.01
C ASP A 118 -7.01 -17.38 6.13
N PRO A 119 -6.54 -18.36 5.33
CA PRO A 119 -5.38 -18.15 4.49
C PRO A 119 -5.71 -17.25 3.31
N TYR A 120 -4.75 -16.39 2.97
CA TYR A 120 -4.80 -15.66 1.72
C TYR A 120 -3.41 -15.34 1.18
N LEU A 121 -3.31 -15.28 -0.14
CA LEU A 121 -2.09 -14.99 -0.87
C LEU A 121 -2.27 -13.72 -1.66
N THR A 122 -1.29 -12.84 -1.63
CA THR A 122 -1.25 -11.66 -2.49
C THR A 122 0.03 -11.61 -3.29
N LEU A 123 -0.10 -11.43 -4.60
CA LEU A 123 0.97 -11.11 -5.52
C LEU A 123 0.86 -9.63 -5.88
N ILE A 124 1.98 -8.91 -5.84
CA ILE A 124 2.04 -7.49 -6.14
C ILE A 124 3.12 -7.27 -7.18
N TYR A 125 2.83 -6.48 -8.21
CA TYR A 125 3.81 -5.98 -9.14
C TYR A 125 3.54 -4.52 -9.45
N TYR A 126 4.51 -3.64 -9.20
CA TYR A 126 4.44 -2.23 -9.56
C TYR A 126 5.65 -1.86 -10.40
N THR A 127 5.51 -0.87 -11.29
CA THR A 127 6.63 -0.38 -12.10
C THR A 127 6.46 1.08 -12.51
N SER A 128 7.57 1.80 -12.69
CA SER A 128 7.58 3.09 -13.39
C SER A 128 7.55 2.86 -14.90
N ILE A 129 6.52 3.39 -15.56
CA ILE A 129 6.44 3.44 -17.02
C ILE A 129 7.31 4.58 -17.54
N LYS A 130 7.20 5.75 -16.89
CA LYS A 130 7.97 6.96 -17.20
C LYS A 130 8.64 7.46 -15.94
N ASP A 131 9.96 7.51 -15.98
CA ASP A 131 10.75 8.10 -14.90
C ASP A 131 10.62 9.62 -14.98
N ALA A 132 10.73 10.33 -13.85
CA ALA A 132 10.65 11.79 -13.89
C ALA A 132 11.73 12.37 -14.82
N SER A 133 11.32 13.33 -15.65
CA SER A 133 12.23 14.11 -16.49
C SER A 133 13.27 14.91 -15.68
N HIS A 134 12.94 15.26 -14.43
CA HIS A 134 13.81 15.99 -13.50
C HIS A 134 13.70 15.41 -12.06
N PRO A 135 14.37 14.29 -11.77
CA PRO A 135 14.20 13.57 -10.51
C PRO A 135 14.69 14.35 -9.27
N GLU A 136 15.70 15.20 -9.42
CA GLU A 136 16.19 16.12 -8.39
C GLU A 136 15.18 17.18 -7.96
N LEU A 137 14.31 17.62 -8.88
CA LEU A 137 13.23 18.55 -8.56
C LEU A 137 12.02 17.82 -7.97
N TYR A 138 11.76 16.58 -8.42
CA TYR A 138 10.68 15.74 -7.89
C TYR A 138 10.87 15.36 -6.41
N SER A 139 12.09 14.97 -6.02
CA SER A 139 12.41 14.61 -4.63
C SER A 139 12.20 15.77 -3.63
N LYS A 140 12.44 17.02 -4.06
CA LYS A 140 12.18 18.23 -3.25
C LYS A 140 10.70 18.56 -3.06
N LEU A 141 9.81 17.96 -3.86
CA LEU A 141 8.37 18.17 -3.81
C LEU A 141 7.66 17.09 -2.99
N GLY A 142 8.39 16.39 -2.11
CA GLY A 142 7.81 15.49 -1.11
C GLY A 142 7.34 14.14 -1.66
N GLY A 143 7.83 13.72 -2.84
CA GLY A 143 7.56 12.37 -3.37
C GLY A 143 6.08 12.10 -3.61
N LEU A 144 5.33 13.11 -4.05
CA LEU A 144 3.90 13.02 -4.26
C LEU A 144 3.62 12.16 -5.49
N LEU A 145 3.58 10.83 -5.36
CA LEU A 145 2.60 9.91 -5.95
C LEU A 145 2.96 8.45 -5.65
N SER A 146 1.93 7.65 -5.37
CA SER A 146 2.05 6.31 -4.82
C SER A 146 1.04 5.37 -5.47
N PRO A 147 1.50 4.21 -5.97
CA PRO A 147 0.80 2.94 -5.77
C PRO A 147 1.51 2.09 -4.69
N TYR A 148 2.15 2.80 -3.76
CA TYR A 148 3.03 2.46 -2.64
C TYR A 148 4.55 2.60 -2.85
N ASN A 149 4.95 3.60 -3.65
CA ASN A 149 6.32 4.14 -3.86
C ASN A 149 7.23 3.41 -4.87
N ILE A 150 6.67 2.81 -5.92
CA ILE A 150 7.40 2.48 -7.17
C ILE A 150 7.21 3.52 -8.28
N SER A 151 6.56 4.64 -7.94
CA SER A 151 6.72 5.93 -8.63
C SER A 151 7.69 6.86 -7.86
N ALA A 152 8.62 6.31 -7.07
CA ALA A 152 9.82 7.04 -6.68
C ALA A 152 10.76 7.01 -7.89
N THR A 153 10.55 7.99 -8.76
CA THR A 153 11.51 8.49 -9.74
C THR A 153 12.93 8.10 -9.36
N ALA A 154 13.68 7.48 -10.27
CA ALA A 154 15.10 7.25 -10.10
C ALA A 154 15.76 8.50 -9.46
N HIS A 155 16.06 8.43 -8.14
CA HIS A 155 16.71 9.39 -7.22
C HIS A 155 15.90 9.71 -5.93
N ASN A 156 16.42 9.17 -4.81
CA ASN A 156 16.11 9.46 -3.40
C ASN A 156 14.65 9.26 -2.93
N PRO A 157 14.28 8.03 -2.54
CA PRO A 157 13.11 7.79 -1.68
C PRO A 157 13.17 8.69 -0.44
N SER A 158 12.06 9.38 -0.18
CA SER A 158 11.84 10.16 1.04
C SER A 158 12.05 9.29 2.28
N GLU A 159 12.66 9.88 3.31
CA GLU A 159 12.93 9.24 4.60
C GLU A 159 11.66 8.57 5.15
N GLY A 160 11.73 7.26 5.31
CA GLY A 160 10.80 6.49 6.11
C GLY A 160 11.64 5.57 6.99
N ASN A 161 11.47 5.68 8.31
CA ASN A 161 11.99 4.67 9.22
C ASN A 161 11.46 3.32 8.73
N GLY A 162 12.36 2.38 8.46
CA GLY A 162 12.16 1.15 7.67
C GLY A 162 11.22 0.12 8.30
N ALA A 163 9.99 0.51 8.60
CA ALA A 163 9.07 -0.27 9.39
C ALA A 163 7.66 -0.29 8.78
N ASP A 164 7.60 -0.30 7.44
CA ASP A 164 6.36 -0.52 6.70
C ASP A 164 6.49 -1.76 5.79
N PHE A 165 5.36 -2.46 5.59
CA PHE A 165 5.31 -3.72 4.81
C PHE A 165 5.65 -3.52 3.33
N VAL A 166 5.55 -2.30 2.83
CA VAL A 166 5.93 -1.94 1.46
C VAL A 166 7.22 -1.12 1.52
N SER A 167 8.26 -1.64 0.86
CA SER A 167 9.60 -1.10 0.91
C SER A 167 9.67 0.29 0.27
N THR A 168 10.16 1.27 1.01
CA THR A 168 10.87 2.39 0.41
C THR A 168 12.23 1.87 -0.09
N MET A 169 12.69 2.34 -1.25
CA MET A 169 14.07 2.10 -1.65
C MET A 169 15.01 2.66 -0.54
N PRO A 170 16.20 2.08 -0.33
CA PRO A 170 17.20 2.68 0.55
C PRO A 170 17.64 4.07 0.10
N LYS A 171 18.07 4.91 1.04
CA LYS A 171 18.76 6.17 0.72
C LYS A 171 20.00 5.89 -0.13
N GLY A 172 20.23 6.71 -1.15
CA GLY A 172 21.36 6.53 -2.07
C GLY A 172 21.14 5.48 -3.15
N PHE A 173 20.00 4.77 -3.14
CA PHE A 173 19.60 3.87 -4.21
C PHE A 173 19.01 4.64 -5.40
N TYR A 174 19.34 4.16 -6.59
CA TYR A 174 18.85 4.71 -7.86
C TYR A 174 18.58 3.55 -8.83
N ALA A 175 17.46 3.59 -9.54
CA ALA A 175 17.17 2.71 -10.65
C ALA A 175 16.21 3.38 -11.63
N GLU A 176 16.48 3.27 -12.93
CA GLU A 176 15.57 3.68 -14.00
C GLU A 176 14.54 2.57 -14.28
N LYS A 177 13.31 2.91 -14.67
CA LYS A 177 12.25 1.89 -14.89
C LYS A 177 12.14 0.94 -13.70
N ALA A 178 12.11 1.51 -12.51
CA ALA A 178 12.07 0.75 -11.28
C ALA A 178 10.83 -0.15 -11.27
N TYR A 179 10.97 -1.34 -10.72
CA TYR A 179 9.86 -2.23 -10.46
C TYR A 179 9.97 -2.80 -9.06
N PHE A 180 8.84 -3.18 -8.48
CA PHE A 180 8.84 -4.11 -7.37
C PHE A 180 7.83 -5.21 -7.53
N PHE A 181 8.22 -6.35 -7.00
CA PHE A 181 7.44 -7.56 -6.98
C PHE A 181 7.38 -8.10 -5.55
N SER A 182 6.22 -8.55 -5.12
CA SER A 182 6.02 -9.13 -3.79
C SER A 182 5.13 -10.36 -3.86
N ILE A 183 5.54 -11.40 -3.14
CA ILE A 183 4.69 -12.53 -2.78
C ILE A 183 4.42 -12.43 -1.28
N ARG A 184 3.15 -12.33 -0.89
CA ARG A 184 2.71 -12.07 0.49
C ARG A 184 1.66 -13.08 0.94
N PRO A 185 2.06 -14.25 1.47
CA PRO A 185 1.17 -15.13 2.20
C PRO A 185 0.80 -14.54 3.56
N ARG A 186 -0.45 -14.74 3.95
CA ARG A 186 -1.04 -14.25 5.19
C ARG A 186 -2.04 -15.27 5.71
N LEU A 187 -2.20 -15.32 7.02
CA LEU A 187 -3.06 -16.30 7.67
C LEU A 187 -3.81 -15.58 8.79
N GLY A 188 -5.10 -15.33 8.62
CA GLY A 188 -5.95 -14.92 9.73
C GLY A 188 -6.15 -16.10 10.68
N LEU A 189 -6.04 -15.84 11.96
CA LEU A 189 -6.23 -16.79 13.05
C LEU A 189 -7.26 -16.18 13.98
N THR A 190 -8.42 -16.80 14.09
CA THR A 190 -9.45 -16.37 15.04
C THR A 190 -9.61 -17.44 16.11
N ALA A 191 -9.69 -17.04 17.36
CA ALA A 191 -10.08 -17.89 18.48
C ALA A 191 -11.11 -17.15 19.33
N GLU A 192 -12.24 -17.80 19.58
CA GLU A 192 -13.39 -17.19 20.25
C GLU A 192 -13.86 -18.08 21.42
N SER A 193 -14.20 -17.39 22.51
CA SER A 193 -14.89 -17.92 23.69
C SER A 193 -16.02 -16.97 24.07
N ASP A 194 -16.82 -17.34 25.07
CA ASP A 194 -17.97 -16.55 25.52
C ASP A 194 -17.59 -15.13 26.00
N PHE A 195 -16.33 -14.89 26.33
CA PHE A 195 -15.84 -13.64 26.92
C PHE A 195 -14.54 -13.13 26.29
N ILE A 196 -13.89 -13.89 25.40
CA ILE A 196 -12.64 -13.49 24.74
C ILE A 196 -12.75 -13.76 23.23
N THR A 197 -12.41 -12.76 22.43
CA THR A 197 -12.13 -12.93 21.01
C THR A 197 -10.69 -12.51 20.75
N LEU A 198 -9.90 -13.41 20.18
CA LEU A 198 -8.53 -13.17 19.76
C LEU A 198 -8.48 -13.32 18.24
N TYR A 199 -8.04 -12.28 17.55
CA TYR A 199 -7.65 -12.33 16.16
C TYR A 199 -6.15 -12.10 16.03
N GLY A 200 -5.50 -12.85 15.15
CA GLY A 200 -4.09 -12.69 14.83
C GLY A 200 -3.85 -12.89 13.33
N GLU A 201 -3.05 -12.03 12.70
CA GLU A 201 -2.66 -12.15 11.31
C GLU A 201 -1.13 -12.06 11.20
N PRO A 202 -0.40 -13.18 11.27
CA PRO A 202 0.97 -13.25 10.81
C PRO A 202 1.04 -12.96 9.30
N ILE A 203 2.00 -12.13 8.93
CA ILE A 203 2.24 -11.71 7.56
C ILE A 203 3.72 -11.91 7.25
N PHE A 204 3.98 -12.55 6.12
CA PHE A 204 5.32 -12.67 5.55
C PHE A 204 5.30 -12.18 4.12
N SER A 205 6.38 -11.58 3.65
CA SER A 205 6.56 -11.32 2.22
C SER A 205 8.00 -11.40 1.78
N TYR A 206 8.19 -11.95 0.59
CA TYR A 206 9.43 -11.83 -0.16
C TYR A 206 9.26 -10.76 -1.23
N ASN A 207 10.15 -9.77 -1.21
CA ASN A 207 10.08 -8.58 -2.03
C ASN A 207 11.34 -8.47 -2.89
N ILE A 208 11.15 -8.08 -4.15
CA ILE A 208 12.21 -7.80 -5.12
C ILE A 208 12.01 -6.37 -5.59
N ILE A 209 13.07 -5.56 -5.54
CA ILE A 209 13.08 -4.20 -6.08
C ILE A 209 14.21 -4.12 -7.10
N GLY A 210 13.87 -3.82 -8.36
CA GLY A 210 14.83 -3.81 -9.45
C GLY A 210 14.60 -2.66 -10.42
N GLY A 211 15.44 -2.60 -11.45
CA GLY A 211 15.32 -1.64 -12.55
C GLY A 211 16.55 -1.68 -13.46
N LYS A 212 16.67 -0.69 -14.32
CA LYS A 212 17.83 -0.46 -15.19
C LYS A 212 18.82 0.50 -14.52
N ASN A 213 20.09 0.43 -14.93
CA ASN A 213 21.14 1.37 -14.52
C ASN A 213 21.22 1.55 -12.99
N MET A 214 21.09 0.44 -12.24
CA MET A 214 20.96 0.50 -10.79
C MET A 214 22.27 0.98 -10.15
N LYS A 215 22.15 1.88 -9.16
CA LYS A 215 23.28 2.44 -8.42
C LYS A 215 22.98 2.59 -6.94
N TYR A 216 24.00 2.41 -6.11
CA TYR A 216 23.96 2.65 -4.67
C TYR A 216 25.14 3.56 -4.32
N ASN A 217 24.85 4.74 -3.77
CA ASN A 217 25.87 5.77 -3.49
C ASN A 217 26.80 6.08 -4.69
N GLY A 218 26.25 6.01 -5.91
CA GLY A 218 26.98 6.24 -7.16
C GLY A 218 27.65 5.01 -7.78
N GLU A 219 27.80 3.92 -7.01
CA GLU A 219 28.38 2.67 -7.51
C GLU A 219 27.33 1.84 -8.26
N LYS A 220 27.67 1.38 -9.47
CA LYS A 220 26.77 0.57 -10.30
C LYS A 220 26.68 -0.86 -9.79
N PHE A 221 25.49 -1.43 -9.84
CA PHE A 221 25.28 -2.87 -9.65
C PHE A 221 24.13 -3.38 -10.53
N ASN A 222 24.11 -4.69 -10.77
CA ASN A 222 23.20 -5.32 -11.73
C ASN A 222 22.29 -6.39 -11.11
N VAL A 223 22.18 -6.42 -9.78
CA VAL A 223 21.32 -7.35 -9.04
C VAL A 223 20.17 -6.59 -8.39
N PRO A 224 18.94 -7.11 -8.39
CA PRO A 224 17.85 -6.46 -7.68
C PRO A 224 18.09 -6.49 -6.16
N LEU A 225 17.55 -5.50 -5.45
CA LEU A 225 17.47 -5.51 -4.00
C LEU A 225 16.42 -6.54 -3.57
N MET A 226 16.83 -7.46 -2.70
CA MET A 226 15.96 -8.47 -2.10
C MET A 226 15.65 -8.08 -0.67
N GLN A 227 14.39 -8.23 -0.29
CA GLN A 227 13.91 -7.91 1.05
C GLN A 227 12.94 -8.97 1.54
N ILE A 228 13.05 -9.29 2.82
CA ILE A 228 12.03 -10.04 3.55
C ILE A 228 11.30 -9.04 4.44
N SER A 229 9.97 -9.00 4.37
CA SER A 229 9.15 -8.30 5.36
C SER A 229 8.36 -9.30 6.18
N TYR A 230 8.17 -8.97 7.45
CA TYR A 230 7.47 -9.78 8.42
C TYR A 230 6.60 -8.87 9.28
N GLY A 231 5.55 -9.45 9.85
CA GLY A 231 4.81 -8.79 10.90
C GLY A 231 3.67 -9.62 11.41
N LEU A 232 2.98 -9.05 12.38
CA LEU A 232 1.94 -9.69 13.15
C LEU A 232 0.96 -8.61 13.60
N TYR A 233 -0.27 -8.73 13.14
CA TYR A 233 -1.38 -7.93 13.63
C TYR A 233 -2.18 -8.76 14.63
N ILE A 234 -2.58 -8.17 15.75
CA ILE A 234 -3.35 -8.85 16.80
C ILE A 234 -4.48 -7.92 17.27
N GLU A 235 -5.66 -8.48 17.43
CA GLU A 235 -6.77 -7.87 18.17
C GLU A 235 -7.22 -8.81 19.29
N LEU A 236 -7.42 -8.25 20.49
CA LEU A 236 -7.96 -8.97 21.64
C LEU A 236 -9.13 -8.18 22.20
N TYR A 237 -10.30 -8.83 22.22
CA TYR A 237 -11.51 -8.32 22.85
C TYR A 237 -11.79 -9.17 24.08
N ILE A 238 -12.00 -8.51 25.21
CA ILE A 238 -12.44 -9.14 26.46
C ILE A 238 -13.78 -8.54 26.83
N ASN A 239 -14.80 -9.37 26.94
CA ASN A 239 -16.18 -9.01 27.25
C ASN A 239 -16.60 -9.68 28.58
N PRO A 240 -16.21 -9.11 29.75
CA PRO A 240 -16.59 -9.68 31.04
C PRO A 240 -18.12 -9.74 31.23
N THR A 241 -18.84 -8.78 30.64
CA THR A 241 -20.30 -8.75 30.55
C THR A 241 -20.72 -8.31 29.14
N LYS A 242 -22.02 -8.28 28.85
CA LYS A 242 -22.53 -7.83 27.54
C LYS A 242 -22.39 -6.33 27.33
N GLU A 243 -22.27 -5.59 28.43
CA GLU A 243 -22.25 -4.13 28.47
C GLU A 243 -20.82 -3.60 28.43
N LEU A 244 -19.80 -4.41 28.67
CA LEU A 244 -18.43 -3.95 28.81
C LEU A 244 -17.48 -4.73 27.89
N THR A 245 -16.78 -4.00 27.02
CA THR A 245 -15.71 -4.54 26.18
C THR A 245 -14.41 -3.80 26.48
N LEU A 246 -13.36 -4.55 26.83
CA LEU A 246 -11.98 -4.08 26.75
C LEU A 246 -11.41 -4.55 25.42
N PHE A 247 -10.87 -3.64 24.62
CA PHE A 247 -10.17 -3.99 23.38
C PHE A 247 -8.69 -3.62 23.45
N LEU A 248 -7.86 -4.45 22.84
CA LEU A 248 -6.45 -4.22 22.60
C LEU A 248 -6.15 -4.56 21.15
N GLU A 249 -5.40 -3.70 20.48
CA GLU A 249 -4.91 -3.91 19.13
C GLU A 249 -3.41 -3.64 19.10
N ALA A 250 -2.66 -4.50 18.42
CA ALA A 250 -1.24 -4.30 18.21
C ALA A 250 -0.88 -4.67 16.77
N ASP A 251 -0.05 -3.83 16.15
CA ASP A 251 0.50 -4.03 14.82
C ASP A 251 2.03 -3.98 14.91
N MET A 252 2.64 -5.13 14.62
CA MET A 252 4.08 -5.31 14.62
C MET A 252 4.53 -5.51 13.18
N ARG A 253 5.43 -4.66 12.68
CA ARG A 253 5.91 -4.78 11.30
C ARG A 253 7.41 -4.63 11.26
N GLY A 254 8.02 -5.28 10.30
CA GLY A 254 9.45 -5.14 10.09
C GLY A 254 9.87 -5.61 8.73
N ASN A 255 11.10 -5.25 8.39
CA ASN A 255 11.75 -5.76 7.21
C ASN A 255 13.25 -5.93 7.45
N SER A 256 13.84 -6.80 6.65
CA SER A 256 15.28 -6.95 6.53
C SER A 256 15.65 -6.98 5.06
N GLN A 257 16.63 -6.14 4.70
CA GLN A 257 17.06 -5.94 3.34
C GLN A 257 18.59 -5.89 3.26
N SER A 258 19.14 -6.45 2.20
CA SER A 258 20.59 -6.53 1.99
C SER A 258 20.95 -6.42 0.51
N VAL A 259 21.89 -5.53 0.18
CA VAL A 259 22.53 -5.44 -1.13
C VAL A 259 23.90 -4.77 -1.00
N LEU A 260 24.98 -5.37 -1.52
CA LEU A 260 26.32 -4.77 -1.67
C LEU A 260 26.74 -3.78 -0.56
N GLY A 261 26.96 -4.28 0.66
CA GLY A 261 27.42 -3.46 1.79
C GLY A 261 26.34 -2.59 2.45
N TYR A 262 25.14 -2.52 1.88
CA TYR A 262 23.93 -2.02 2.53
C TYR A 262 23.21 -3.17 3.24
N SER A 263 23.00 -3.02 4.54
CA SER A 263 22.13 -3.88 5.35
C SER A 263 21.28 -2.99 6.24
N SER A 264 19.99 -3.27 6.28
CA SER A 264 19.06 -2.57 7.17
C SER A 264 18.02 -3.56 7.66
N THR A 265 17.77 -3.50 8.96
CA THR A 265 16.67 -4.19 9.61
C THR A 265 15.88 -3.14 10.37
N GLY A 266 14.57 -3.11 10.16
CA GLY A 266 13.67 -2.21 10.83
C GLY A 266 12.51 -2.95 11.50
N PHE A 267 11.99 -2.33 12.54
CA PHE A 267 10.84 -2.81 13.29
C PHE A 267 10.00 -1.63 13.77
N SER A 268 8.68 -1.73 13.63
CA SER A 268 7.67 -0.85 14.19
C SER A 268 6.74 -1.66 15.07
N PHE A 269 6.29 -0.98 16.11
CA PHE A 269 5.27 -1.46 17.01
C PHE A 269 4.31 -0.31 17.24
N ASP A 270 3.10 -0.47 16.74
CA ASP A 270 1.98 0.41 17.01
C ASP A 270 0.94 -0.37 17.80
N SER A 271 0.36 0.24 18.82
CA SER A 271 -0.69 -0.42 19.61
C SER A 271 -1.71 0.59 20.09
N CYS A 272 -2.94 0.14 20.29
CA CYS A 272 -3.96 0.91 20.95
C CYS A 272 -4.81 0.02 21.86
N THR A 273 -5.47 0.65 22.81
CA THR A 273 -6.39 -0.02 23.72
C THR A 273 -7.49 0.94 24.09
N GLY A 274 -8.66 0.39 24.42
CA GLY A 274 -9.75 1.19 24.93
C GLY A 274 -10.84 0.35 25.57
N LEU A 275 -11.77 1.05 26.18
CA LEU A 275 -12.91 0.49 26.88
C LEU A 275 -14.18 1.01 26.23
N GLN A 276 -15.09 0.11 25.91
CA GLN A 276 -16.41 0.42 25.41
C GLN A 276 -17.46 -0.04 26.42
N TRP A 277 -18.32 0.88 26.81
CA TRP A 277 -19.44 0.63 27.71
C TRP A 277 -20.75 0.91 26.98
N PHE A 278 -21.63 -0.08 26.94
CA PHE A 278 -22.98 0.00 26.39
C PHE A 278 -23.99 0.18 27.53
N PHE A 279 -24.92 1.14 27.36
CA PHE A 279 -26.04 1.40 28.28
C PHE A 279 -27.32 0.69 27.83
#